data_AF-A0ABD0V4D1-F1
#
_entry.id   AF-A0ABD0V4D1-F1
#
_cell.length_a   1.000
_cell.length_b   1.000
_cell.length_c   1.000
_cell.angle_alpha   90.00
_cell.angle_beta   90.00
_cell.angle_gamma   90.00
#
_symmetry.space_group_name_H-M   'P 1'
#
loop_
_entity.id
_entity.type
_entity.pdbx_description
1 polymer ?
#
loop_
_entity_poly.entity_id
_entity_poly.type
_entity_poly.pdbx_seq_one_letter_code
_entity_poly.pdbx_strand_id
1 'polypeptide(L)'
;MVDPELDHRFVFNSQGRIDVLRSPFFDVNLEIDHTVEEYIDRIFFSSTTAIDEYHIPIQWQILRRPPIPSFPVNFSLDETAIFLILLFSSSLFNPPQLVQSFRKSFATSLYITSKHEMLEDLEVEATKRRRCEMSYALHCLDFSKKVLEGKMENLKAIVEERYSDMEERLSSIESCFKNMEDVMRKLIEMQSKASPAVSRSEPKGKEILEDNDEVKNVFHQGPPRGLCGWADRDISKEE
;
A
#
# COMPACT_ATOMS: atom_id res chain seq x y z
N MET A 1 -20.90 -16.23 13.43
CA MET A 1 -21.15 -14.81 13.76
C MET A 1 -19.80 -14.23 14.12
N VAL A 2 -19.36 -13.24 13.35
CA VAL A 2 -18.09 -12.52 13.58
C VAL A 2 -18.30 -11.56 14.74
N ASP A 3 -17.29 -11.45 15.61
CA ASP A 3 -17.26 -10.56 16.77
C ASP A 3 -17.38 -9.09 16.31
N PRO A 4 -18.41 -8.33 16.73
CA PRO A 4 -18.64 -6.96 16.28
C PRO A 4 -17.60 -5.95 16.81
N GLU A 5 -16.74 -6.30 17.78
CA GLU A 5 -15.67 -5.40 18.26
C GLU A 5 -14.44 -5.36 17.35
N LEU A 6 -14.33 -6.28 16.39
CA LEU A 6 -13.28 -6.31 15.35
C LEU A 6 -13.87 -5.97 13.98
N ASP A 7 -14.77 -4.98 13.91
CA ASP A 7 -15.25 -4.47 12.63
C ASP A 7 -14.16 -3.57 12.00
N HIS A 8 -13.29 -4.22 11.23
CA HIS A 8 -12.10 -3.66 10.60
C HIS A 8 -12.38 -2.61 9.50
N ARG A 9 -13.62 -2.14 9.39
CA ARG A 9 -14.13 -1.18 8.40
C ARG A 9 -13.84 -1.58 6.94
N PHE A 10 -13.48 -2.84 6.67
CA PHE A 10 -13.41 -3.35 5.31
C PHE A 10 -14.83 -3.49 4.79
N VAL A 11 -15.17 -2.68 3.80
CA VAL A 11 -16.43 -2.83 3.08
C VAL A 11 -16.28 -4.02 2.15
N PHE A 12 -17.17 -4.99 2.25
CA PHE A 12 -17.24 -6.11 1.31
C PHE A 12 -18.31 -5.83 0.25
N ASN A 13 -18.03 -6.20 -1.00
CA ASN A 13 -19.02 -6.12 -2.07
C ASN A 13 -20.04 -7.27 -1.97
N SER A 14 -21.04 -7.28 -2.85
CA SER A 14 -22.08 -8.32 -2.90
C SER A 14 -21.54 -9.74 -3.16
N GLN A 15 -20.28 -9.87 -3.59
CA GLN A 15 -19.61 -11.16 -3.80
C GLN A 15 -18.76 -11.60 -2.60
N GLY A 16 -18.80 -10.86 -1.48
CA GLY A 16 -17.99 -11.14 -0.29
C GLY A 16 -16.50 -10.88 -0.48
N ARG A 17 -16.10 -10.09 -1.49
CA ARG A 17 -14.72 -9.65 -1.69
C ARG A 17 -14.53 -8.26 -1.09
N ILE A 18 -13.31 -7.94 -0.65
CA ILE A 18 -12.98 -6.60 -0.15
C ILE A 18 -13.21 -5.60 -1.29
N ASP A 19 -14.11 -4.66 -1.05
CA ASP A 19 -14.38 -3.54 -1.93
C ASP A 19 -13.36 -2.43 -1.66
N VAL A 20 -12.24 -2.53 -2.36
CA VAL A 20 -11.10 -1.62 -2.24
C VAL A 20 -11.53 -0.16 -2.46
N LEU A 21 -12.48 0.09 -3.37
CA LEU A 21 -12.92 1.44 -3.72
C LEU A 21 -13.82 2.07 -2.65
N ARG A 22 -14.51 1.24 -1.84
CA ARG A 22 -15.33 1.71 -0.72
C ARG A 22 -14.61 1.61 0.62
N SER A 23 -13.40 1.09 0.61
CA SER A 23 -12.57 0.99 1.80
C SER A 23 -12.10 2.39 2.21
N PRO A 24 -12.16 2.72 3.50
CA PRO A 24 -11.71 4.03 3.99
C PRO A 24 -10.22 4.31 3.73
N PHE A 25 -9.44 3.29 3.38
CA PHE A 25 -8.04 3.46 2.95
C PHE A 25 -7.89 4.14 1.59
N PHE A 26 -8.94 4.16 0.76
CA PHE A 26 -8.91 4.70 -0.61
C PHE A 26 -9.80 5.93 -0.76
N ASP A 27 -9.85 6.78 0.28
CA ASP A 27 -10.47 8.09 0.19
C ASP A 27 -9.56 9.03 -0.59
N VAL A 28 -9.99 9.48 -1.77
CA VAL A 28 -9.26 10.46 -2.59
C VAL A 28 -9.57 11.84 -2.04
N ASN A 29 -8.89 12.21 -0.95
CA ASN A 29 -9.02 13.53 -0.38
C ASN A 29 -8.05 14.51 -1.06
N LEU A 30 -8.52 15.11 -2.16
CA LEU A 30 -7.79 16.14 -2.93
C LEU A 30 -7.47 17.41 -2.13
N GLU A 31 -8.06 17.58 -0.95
CA GLU A 31 -7.75 18.69 -0.05
C GLU A 31 -6.47 18.42 0.75
N ILE A 32 -6.14 17.15 0.98
CA ILE A 32 -4.97 16.70 1.73
C ILE A 32 -3.84 16.26 0.80
N ASP A 33 -4.17 15.58 -0.31
CA ASP A 33 -3.18 15.12 -1.27
C ASP A 33 -3.10 16.11 -2.43
N HIS A 34 -2.05 16.93 -2.43
CA HIS A 34 -1.86 17.93 -3.47
C HIS A 34 -1.25 17.31 -4.74
N THR A 35 -0.67 16.11 -4.62
CA THR A 35 -0.09 15.35 -5.73
C THR A 35 -0.51 13.87 -5.68
N VAL A 36 -0.37 13.19 -6.83
CA VAL A 36 -0.64 11.75 -6.93
C VAL A 36 0.35 10.95 -6.09
N GLU A 37 1.59 11.42 -5.97
CA GLU A 37 2.64 10.82 -5.16
C GLU A 37 2.28 10.85 -3.67
N GLU A 38 1.80 11.98 -3.15
CA GLU A 38 1.37 12.11 -1.75
C GLU A 38 0.20 11.17 -1.41
N TYR A 39 -0.75 11.02 -2.34
CA TYR A 39 -1.85 10.07 -2.22
C TYR A 39 -1.36 8.62 -2.14
N ILE A 40 -0.43 8.24 -3.02
CA ILE A 40 0.16 6.89 -3.02
C ILE A 40 0.92 6.63 -1.72
N ASP A 41 1.73 7.59 -1.26
CA ASP A 41 2.50 7.49 -0.03
C ASP A 41 1.59 7.36 1.20
N ARG A 42 0.47 8.11 1.25
CA ARG A 42 -0.51 7.99 2.33
C ARG A 42 -1.18 6.63 2.35
N ILE A 43 -1.59 6.11 1.19
CA ILE A 43 -2.18 4.76 1.09
C ILE A 43 -1.16 3.71 1.53
N PHE A 44 0.07 3.82 1.06
CA PHE A 44 1.12 2.88 1.40
C PHE A 44 1.41 2.90 2.90
N PHE A 45 1.56 4.08 3.51
CA PHE A 45 1.77 4.25 4.94
C PHE A 45 0.60 3.72 5.78
N SER A 46 -0.63 4.03 5.38
CA SER A 46 -1.83 3.60 6.11
C SER A 46 -2.05 2.09 6.01
N SER A 47 -1.80 1.51 4.84
CA SER A 47 -1.92 0.07 4.63
C SER A 47 -0.82 -0.72 5.34
N THR A 48 0.43 -0.25 5.32
CA THR A 48 1.52 -0.87 6.09
C THR A 48 1.27 -0.80 7.59
N THR A 49 0.85 0.36 8.10
CA THR A 49 0.49 0.52 9.52
C THR A 49 -0.65 -0.42 9.92
N ALA A 50 -1.69 -0.51 9.08
CA ALA A 50 -2.79 -1.44 9.32
C ALA A 50 -2.31 -2.89 9.31
N ILE A 51 -1.50 -3.30 8.32
CA ILE A 51 -0.93 -4.66 8.26
C ILE A 51 -0.08 -4.97 9.50
N ASP A 52 0.73 -4.02 9.98
CA ASP A 52 1.54 -4.19 11.18
C ASP A 52 0.69 -4.30 12.45
N GLU A 53 -0.40 -3.52 12.55
CA GLU A 53 -1.38 -3.61 13.64
C GLU A 53 -2.17 -4.94 13.58
N TYR A 54 -2.46 -5.43 12.37
CA TYR A 54 -3.07 -6.74 12.13
C TYR A 54 -2.10 -7.90 12.29
N HIS A 55 -0.81 -7.64 12.21
CA HIS A 55 0.24 -8.45 12.82
C HIS A 55 0.21 -8.28 14.35
N ILE A 56 -0.98 -8.47 14.94
CA ILE A 56 -1.09 -9.12 16.25
C ILE A 56 -0.07 -10.25 16.22
N PRO A 57 0.75 -10.44 17.26
CA PRO A 57 1.61 -11.61 17.35
C PRO A 57 0.67 -12.81 17.40
N ILE A 58 0.25 -13.29 16.23
CA ILE A 58 -0.01 -14.68 15.96
C ILE A 58 1.32 -15.28 16.37
N GLN A 59 1.37 -15.65 17.65
CA GLN A 59 2.40 -16.46 18.22
C GLN A 59 2.31 -17.70 17.34
N TRP A 60 3.11 -17.76 16.29
CA TRP A 60 3.41 -18.97 15.59
C TRP A 60 4.01 -19.84 16.68
N GLN A 61 3.17 -20.56 17.41
CA GLN A 61 3.56 -21.60 18.35
C GLN A 61 4.11 -22.72 17.49
N ILE A 62 5.30 -22.49 16.93
CA ILE A 62 6.25 -23.55 16.76
C ILE A 62 6.52 -23.99 18.19
N LEU A 63 5.78 -25.00 18.65
CA LEU A 63 5.94 -25.69 19.93
C LEU A 63 7.43 -25.78 20.26
N ARG A 64 7.94 -24.85 21.07
CA ARG A 64 9.34 -24.88 21.48
C ARG A 64 9.47 -26.03 22.49
N ARG A 65 10.39 -26.93 22.14
CA ARG A 65 10.88 -28.05 22.95
C ARG A 65 11.18 -27.66 24.42
N PRO A 66 11.23 -28.66 25.33
CA PRO A 66 11.65 -28.46 26.71
C PRO A 66 13.09 -27.92 26.83
N PRO A 67 13.47 -27.33 27.97
CA PRO A 67 14.76 -26.67 28.15
C PRO A 67 15.94 -27.64 27.96
N ILE A 68 16.94 -27.17 27.21
CA ILE A 68 18.18 -27.88 26.90
C ILE A 68 19.05 -27.94 28.17
N PRO A 69 19.49 -29.11 28.64
CA PRO A 69 20.53 -29.21 29.66
C PRO A 69 21.89 -28.82 29.07
N SER A 70 22.65 -28.03 29.83
CA SER A 70 23.98 -27.52 29.49
C SER A 70 24.99 -28.63 29.16
N PHE A 71 25.68 -28.49 28.03
CA PHE A 71 26.70 -29.38 27.46
C PHE A 71 27.99 -29.49 28.29
N PRO A 72 28.79 -30.56 28.08
CA PRO A 72 30.24 -30.45 28.14
C PRO A 72 30.97 -30.86 26.84
N VAL A 73 31.87 -29.96 26.44
CA VAL A 73 33.23 -30.11 25.84
C VAL A 73 33.52 -31.29 24.90
N ASN A 74 33.94 -30.95 23.67
CA ASN A 74 34.44 -31.85 22.63
C ASN A 74 35.76 -32.53 23.04
N PHE A 75 35.86 -33.85 22.84
CA PHE A 75 37.06 -34.65 23.10
C PHE A 75 37.87 -34.89 21.81
N SER A 76 39.20 -34.86 21.92
CA SER A 76 40.18 -35.03 20.83
C SER A 76 40.45 -36.51 20.54
N LEU A 77 40.89 -36.85 19.32
CA LEU A 77 41.13 -38.23 18.86
C LEU A 77 42.20 -39.00 19.69
N ASP A 78 43.01 -38.28 20.48
CA ASP A 78 43.98 -38.86 21.42
C ASP A 78 43.30 -39.45 22.69
N GLU A 79 42.10 -38.94 23.04
CA GLU A 79 41.33 -39.42 24.19
C GLU A 79 40.60 -40.73 23.92
N THR A 80 40.28 -41.05 22.66
CA THR A 80 39.70 -42.36 22.30
C THR A 80 40.64 -43.53 22.59
N ALA A 81 41.96 -43.34 22.42
CA ALA A 81 42.96 -44.35 22.75
C ALA A 81 43.07 -44.55 24.28
N ILE A 82 43.07 -43.46 25.05
CA ILE A 82 43.05 -43.49 26.51
C ILE A 82 41.77 -44.17 27.02
N PHE A 83 40.62 -43.91 26.39
CA PHE A 83 39.34 -44.52 26.74
C PHE A 83 39.33 -46.03 26.51
N LEU A 84 39.89 -46.50 25.38
CA LEU A 84 40.02 -47.94 25.08
C LEU A 84 40.98 -48.64 26.05
N ILE A 85 42.09 -47.99 26.41
CA ILE A 85 43.03 -48.50 27.42
C ILE A 85 42.34 -48.59 28.79
N LEU A 86 41.57 -47.57 29.20
CA LEU A 86 40.82 -47.59 30.46
C LEU A 86 39.70 -48.65 30.46
N LEU A 87 39.01 -48.86 29.33
CA LEU A 87 38.02 -49.93 29.14
C LEU A 87 38.64 -51.33 29.29
N PHE A 88 39.82 -51.54 28.70
CA PHE A 88 40.56 -52.80 28.81
C PHE A 88 41.07 -53.03 30.23
N SER A 89 41.63 -52.00 30.86
CA SER A 89 42.13 -52.02 32.24
C SER A 89 41.03 -52.33 33.26
N SER A 90 39.84 -51.76 33.04
CA SER A 90 38.65 -51.97 33.90
C SER A 90 38.02 -53.37 33.76
N SER A 91 38.36 -54.11 32.71
CA SER A 91 37.93 -55.52 32.54
C SER A 91 38.88 -56.49 33.26
N LEU A 92 40.12 -56.07 33.52
CA LEU A 92 41.14 -56.85 34.24
C LEU A 92 41.04 -56.69 35.77
N PHE A 93 40.63 -55.52 36.24
CA PHE A 93 40.36 -55.28 37.66
C PHE A 93 38.85 -55.33 37.89
N ASN A 94 38.36 -56.34 38.62
CA ASN A 94 36.92 -56.62 38.76
C ASN A 94 36.34 -56.18 40.13
N PRO A 95 36.24 -54.87 40.47
CA PRO A 95 35.37 -54.42 41.53
C PRO A 95 33.96 -54.14 40.95
N PRO A 96 32.90 -54.81 41.44
CA PRO A 96 31.55 -54.73 40.85
C PRO A 96 30.93 -53.34 40.86
N GLN A 97 31.37 -52.43 41.73
CA GLN A 97 30.83 -51.06 41.81
C GLN A 97 31.40 -50.10 40.75
N LEU A 98 32.68 -50.25 40.39
CA LEU A 98 33.33 -49.36 39.41
C LEU A 98 32.81 -49.65 37.99
N VAL A 99 32.60 -50.93 37.67
CA VAL A 99 32.04 -51.38 36.38
C VAL A 99 30.63 -50.85 36.16
N GLN A 100 29.79 -50.80 37.22
CA GLN A 100 28.45 -50.22 37.10
C GLN A 100 28.47 -48.70 36.88
N SER A 101 29.33 -47.98 37.60
CA SER A 101 29.50 -46.53 37.41
C SER A 101 29.99 -46.20 36.00
N PHE A 102 30.97 -46.97 35.52
CA PHE A 102 31.51 -46.82 34.18
C PHE A 102 30.48 -47.16 33.09
N ARG A 103 29.71 -48.25 33.25
CA ARG A 103 28.63 -48.59 32.30
C ARG A 103 27.54 -47.51 32.21
N LYS A 104 27.16 -46.91 33.35
CA LYS A 104 26.19 -45.78 33.36
C LYS A 104 26.76 -44.53 32.68
N SER A 105 28.03 -44.21 32.96
CA SER A 105 28.72 -43.08 32.31
C SER A 105 28.85 -43.29 30.80
N PHE A 106 29.27 -44.49 30.38
CA PHE A 106 29.43 -44.84 28.96
C PHE A 106 28.09 -44.88 28.20
N ALA A 107 27.03 -45.45 28.79
CA ALA A 107 25.70 -45.41 28.20
C ALA A 107 25.17 -43.97 28.04
N THR A 108 25.47 -43.09 29.00
CA THR A 108 25.12 -41.67 28.93
C THR A 108 25.90 -40.96 27.83
N SER A 109 27.20 -41.22 27.70
CA SER A 109 28.04 -40.67 26.63
C SER A 109 27.57 -41.12 25.25
N LEU A 110 27.31 -42.43 25.05
CA LEU A 110 26.76 -42.95 23.79
C LEU A 110 25.39 -42.33 23.44
N TYR A 111 24.52 -42.13 24.43
CA TYR A 111 23.22 -41.47 24.23
C TYR A 111 23.36 -39.99 23.83
N ILE A 112 24.35 -39.29 24.39
CA ILE A 112 24.66 -37.89 24.01
C ILE A 112 25.20 -37.83 22.58
N THR A 113 26.14 -38.69 22.21
CA THR A 113 26.73 -38.72 20.86
C THR A 113 25.69 -39.11 19.80
N SER A 114 24.86 -40.12 20.07
CA SER A 114 23.76 -40.51 19.17
C SER A 114 22.72 -39.40 18.99
N LYS A 115 22.44 -38.62 20.05
CA LYS A 115 21.58 -37.43 19.93
C LYS A 115 22.21 -36.30 19.14
N HIS A 116 23.54 -36.15 19.18
CA HIS A 116 24.26 -35.14 18.41
C HIS A 116 24.14 -35.39 16.91
N GLU A 117 24.34 -36.63 16.47
CA GLU A 117 24.20 -37.04 15.07
C GLU A 117 22.76 -36.83 14.56
N MET A 118 21.76 -37.19 15.37
CA MET A 118 20.35 -36.91 15.04
C MET A 118 20.01 -35.40 15.03
N LEU A 119 20.75 -34.56 15.76
CA LEU A 119 20.57 -33.12 15.79
C LEU A 119 21.16 -32.45 14.55
N GLU A 120 22.34 -32.89 14.09
CA GLU A 120 22.96 -32.41 12.85
C GLU A 120 22.07 -32.71 11.63
N ASP A 121 21.54 -33.94 11.52
CA ASP A 121 20.61 -34.30 10.44
C ASP A 121 19.33 -33.45 10.47
N LEU A 122 18.83 -33.13 11.67
CA LEU A 122 17.63 -32.29 11.84
C LEU A 122 17.90 -30.82 11.46
N GLU A 123 19.09 -30.28 11.76
CA GLU A 123 19.49 -28.93 11.36
C GLU A 123 19.70 -28.81 9.84
N VAL A 124 20.27 -29.84 9.20
CA VAL A 124 20.41 -29.90 7.75
C VAL A 124 19.04 -29.92 7.07
N GLU A 125 18.09 -30.73 7.54
CA GLU A 125 16.75 -30.81 6.97
C GLU A 125 15.95 -29.51 7.24
N ALA A 126 16.08 -28.91 8.42
CA ALA A 126 15.49 -27.61 8.72
C ALA A 126 16.02 -26.51 7.78
N THR A 127 17.32 -26.52 7.48
CA THR A 127 17.94 -25.56 6.56
C THR A 127 17.47 -25.79 5.12
N LYS A 128 17.31 -27.05 4.70
CA LYS A 128 16.74 -27.41 3.40
C LYS A 128 15.28 -26.92 3.29
N ARG A 129 14.47 -27.12 4.32
CA ARG A 129 13.09 -26.63 4.39
C ARG A 129 13.01 -25.10 4.26
N ARG A 130 13.85 -24.37 5.00
CA ARG A 130 13.94 -22.90 4.89
C ARG A 130 14.31 -22.45 3.48
N ARG A 131 15.23 -23.15 2.81
CA ARG A 131 15.58 -22.85 1.41
C ARG A 131 14.40 -23.07 0.46
N CYS A 132 13.62 -24.13 0.66
CA CYS A 132 12.41 -24.37 -0.12
C CYS A 132 11.33 -23.30 0.12
N GLU A 133 11.08 -22.93 1.38
CA GLU A 133 10.12 -21.89 1.75
C GLU A 133 10.53 -20.52 1.17
N MET A 134 11.81 -20.17 1.26
CA MET A 134 12.34 -18.92 0.70
C MET A 134 12.27 -18.91 -0.83
N SER A 135 12.55 -20.03 -1.49
CA SER A 135 12.40 -20.17 -2.95
C SER A 135 10.95 -19.97 -3.39
N TYR A 136 10.00 -20.58 -2.68
CA TYR A 136 8.57 -20.41 -2.96
C TYR A 136 8.11 -18.96 -2.74
N ALA A 137 8.53 -18.33 -1.64
CA ALA A 137 8.22 -16.93 -1.36
C ALA A 137 8.75 -15.99 -2.47
N LEU A 138 9.98 -16.19 -2.94
CA LEU A 138 10.54 -15.43 -4.06
C LEU A 138 9.73 -15.62 -5.35
N HIS A 139 9.29 -16.83 -5.65
CA HIS A 139 8.45 -17.09 -6.82
C HIS A 139 7.07 -16.40 -6.71
N CYS A 140 6.46 -16.41 -5.53
CA CYS A 140 5.20 -15.69 -5.28
C CYS A 140 5.36 -14.17 -5.42
N LEU A 141 6.48 -13.62 -4.96
CA LEU A 141 6.79 -12.19 -5.12
C LEU A 141 7.02 -11.82 -6.59
N ASP A 142 7.77 -12.62 -7.35
CA ASP A 142 7.99 -12.40 -8.78
C ASP A 142 6.68 -12.46 -9.59
N PHE A 143 5.82 -13.42 -9.27
CA PHE A 143 4.49 -13.52 -9.87
C PHE A 143 3.64 -12.28 -9.57
N SER A 144 3.58 -11.87 -8.30
CA SER A 144 2.80 -10.70 -7.88
C SER A 144 3.31 -9.41 -8.54
N LYS A 145 4.64 -9.27 -8.65
CA LYS A 145 5.29 -8.17 -9.36
C LYS A 145 4.85 -8.10 -10.82
N LYS A 146 4.91 -9.22 -11.57
CA LYS A 146 4.48 -9.26 -12.98
C LYS A 146 3.00 -8.90 -13.17
N VAL A 147 2.14 -9.37 -12.27
CA VAL A 147 0.71 -9.02 -12.29
C VAL A 147 0.50 -7.53 -12.04
N LEU A 148 1.25 -6.94 -11.10
CA LEU A 148 1.20 -5.50 -10.81
C LEU A 148 1.73 -4.67 -11.98
N GLU A 149 2.87 -5.05 -12.57
CA GLU A 149 3.44 -4.37 -13.75
C GLU A 149 2.44 -4.35 -14.91
N GLY A 150 1.80 -5.48 -15.22
CA GLY A 150 0.78 -5.54 -16.28
C GLY A 150 -0.44 -4.65 -16.00
N LYS A 151 -0.89 -4.57 -14.75
CA LYS A 151 -1.99 -3.66 -14.35
C LYS A 151 -1.58 -2.19 -14.44
N MET A 152 -0.34 -1.87 -14.09
CA MET A 152 0.17 -0.50 -14.12
C MET A 152 0.34 0.01 -15.55
N GLU A 153 0.82 -0.83 -16.47
CA GLU A 153 0.88 -0.47 -17.90
C GLU A 153 -0.52 -0.27 -18.50
N ASN A 154 -1.51 -1.10 -18.12
CA ASN A 154 -2.89 -0.89 -18.56
C ASN A 154 -3.47 0.42 -18.00
N LEU A 155 -3.23 0.73 -16.72
CA LEU A 155 -3.67 1.98 -16.12
C LEU A 155 -3.03 3.18 -16.81
N LYS A 156 -1.73 3.10 -17.11
CA LYS A 156 -0.99 4.11 -17.86
C LYS A 156 -1.61 4.34 -19.23
N ALA A 157 -1.93 3.29 -19.98
CA ALA A 157 -2.59 3.41 -21.28
C ALA A 157 -3.95 4.13 -21.18
N ILE A 158 -4.77 3.80 -20.17
CA ILE A 158 -6.07 4.46 -19.94
C ILE A 158 -5.90 5.94 -19.61
N VAL A 159 -4.89 6.29 -18.82
CA VAL A 159 -4.62 7.69 -18.45
C VAL A 159 -4.16 8.49 -19.67
N GLU A 160 -3.24 7.95 -20.48
CA GLU A 160 -2.77 8.59 -21.72
C GLU A 160 -3.90 8.79 -22.74
N GLU A 161 -4.78 7.81 -22.90
CA GLU A 161 -5.97 7.92 -23.77
C GLU A 161 -6.89 9.06 -23.30
N ARG A 162 -7.20 9.11 -22.01
CA ARG A 162 -8.03 10.19 -21.44
C ARG A 162 -7.37 11.56 -21.53
N TYR A 163 -6.05 11.62 -21.36
CA TYR A 163 -5.31 12.86 -21.51
C TYR A 163 -5.39 13.37 -22.96
N SER A 164 -5.22 12.48 -23.93
CA SER A 164 -5.35 12.80 -25.36
C SER A 164 -6.75 13.31 -25.72
N ASP A 165 -7.81 12.67 -25.22
CA ASP A 165 -9.20 13.13 -25.41
C ASP A 165 -9.42 14.54 -24.82
N MET A 166 -8.90 14.79 -23.61
CA MET A 166 -9.00 16.11 -22.99
C MET A 166 -8.25 17.18 -23.79
N GLU A 167 -7.07 16.87 -24.33
CA GLU A 167 -6.28 17.79 -25.15
C GLU A 167 -7.00 18.15 -26.46
N GLU A 168 -7.65 17.18 -27.11
CA GLU A 168 -8.47 17.44 -28.30
C GLU A 168 -9.67 18.34 -27.97
N ARG A 169 -10.35 18.08 -26.86
CA ARG A 169 -11.47 18.91 -26.39
C ARG A 169 -11.05 20.33 -26.06
N LEU A 170 -9.90 20.51 -25.42
CA LEU A 170 -9.33 21.84 -25.14
C LEU A 170 -8.98 22.58 -26.44
N SER A 171 -8.40 21.89 -27.41
CA SER A 171 -8.09 22.45 -28.73
C SER A 171 -9.35 22.90 -29.47
N SER A 172 -10.43 22.12 -29.37
CA SER A 172 -11.74 22.46 -29.94
C SER A 172 -12.33 23.73 -29.29
N ILE A 173 -12.24 23.83 -27.96
CA ILE A 173 -12.70 25.01 -27.20
C ILE A 173 -11.87 26.24 -27.57
N GLU A 174 -10.55 26.13 -27.68
CA GLU A 174 -9.67 27.23 -28.08
C GLU A 174 -10.03 27.74 -29.49
N SER A 175 -10.28 26.82 -30.43
CA SER A 175 -10.78 27.17 -31.77
C SER A 175 -12.11 27.91 -31.72
N CYS A 176 -13.04 27.50 -30.85
CA CYS A 176 -14.32 28.18 -30.63
C CYS A 176 -14.12 29.63 -30.15
N PHE A 177 -13.25 29.85 -29.17
CA PHE A 177 -12.93 31.19 -28.68
C PHE A 177 -12.33 32.08 -29.76
N LYS A 178 -11.42 31.54 -30.57
CA LYS A 178 -10.81 32.28 -31.69
C LYS A 178 -11.84 32.72 -32.72
N ASN A 179 -12.77 31.83 -33.08
CA ASN A 179 -13.87 32.16 -33.99
C ASN A 179 -14.78 33.26 -33.41
N MET A 180 -15.06 33.21 -32.10
CA MET A 180 -15.86 34.24 -31.44
C MET A 180 -15.13 35.60 -31.39
N GLU A 181 -13.83 35.61 -31.14
CA GLU A 181 -13.00 36.80 -31.17
C GLU A 181 -13.06 37.49 -32.55
N ASP A 182 -12.96 36.70 -33.63
CA ASP A 182 -13.07 37.21 -35.00
C ASP A 182 -14.45 37.82 -35.29
N VAL A 183 -15.53 37.22 -34.78
CA VAL A 183 -16.89 37.77 -34.89
C VAL A 183 -17.01 39.09 -34.12
N MET A 184 -16.51 39.15 -32.89
CA MET A 184 -16.52 40.38 -32.09
C MET A 184 -15.72 41.50 -32.76
N ARG A 185 -14.56 41.17 -33.33
CA ARG A 185 -13.72 42.11 -34.08
C ARG A 185 -14.47 42.70 -35.29
N LYS A 186 -15.18 41.86 -36.06
CA LYS A 186 -16.02 42.32 -37.17
C LYS A 186 -17.19 43.19 -36.71
N LEU A 187 -17.82 42.86 -35.59
CA LEU A 187 -18.91 43.67 -35.02
C LEU A 187 -18.43 45.07 -34.62
N ILE A 188 -17.25 45.16 -33.98
CA ILE A 188 -16.63 46.45 -33.62
C ILE A 188 -16.32 47.27 -34.88
N GLU A 189 -15.80 46.64 -35.93
CA GLU A 189 -15.52 47.31 -37.20
C GLU A 189 -16.80 47.79 -37.91
N MET A 190 -17.88 47.02 -37.85
CA MET A 190 -19.17 47.45 -38.40
C MET A 190 -19.76 48.62 -37.59
N GLN A 191 -19.69 48.57 -36.26
CA GLN A 191 -20.16 49.67 -35.40
C GLN A 191 -19.37 50.96 -35.61
N SER A 192 -18.05 50.86 -35.80
CA SER A 192 -17.22 52.05 -36.07
C SER A 192 -17.53 52.70 -37.43
N LYS A 193 -17.98 51.92 -38.43
CA LYS A 193 -18.43 52.43 -39.74
C LYS A 193 -19.88 52.95 -39.72
N ALA A 194 -20.75 52.33 -38.93
CA ALA A 194 -22.18 52.62 -38.90
C ALA A 194 -22.55 53.79 -37.97
N SER A 195 -21.61 54.31 -37.18
CA SER A 195 -21.80 55.54 -36.41
C SER A 195 -21.46 56.73 -37.31
N PRO A 196 -22.43 57.33 -38.05
CA PRO A 196 -22.16 58.55 -38.81
C PRO A 196 -21.61 59.57 -37.82
N ALA A 197 -20.62 60.34 -38.27
CA ALA A 197 -20.07 61.43 -37.49
C ALA A 197 -21.20 62.37 -37.06
N VAL A 198 -21.77 62.11 -35.88
CA VAL A 198 -22.62 63.05 -35.18
C VAL A 198 -21.65 64.16 -34.87
N SER A 199 -21.75 65.23 -35.65
CA SER A 199 -21.08 66.48 -35.38
C SER A 199 -21.43 66.82 -33.94
N ARG A 200 -20.46 66.58 -33.05
CA ARG A 200 -20.52 66.90 -31.64
C ARG A 200 -20.63 68.42 -31.56
N SER A 201 -21.85 68.93 -31.71
CA SER A 201 -22.16 70.30 -31.35
C SER A 201 -21.93 70.38 -29.85
N GLU A 202 -20.78 70.94 -29.46
CA GLU A 202 -20.41 71.16 -28.07
C GLU A 202 -21.60 71.78 -27.34
N PRO A 203 -22.18 71.10 -26.33
CA PRO A 203 -23.13 71.74 -25.46
C PRO A 203 -22.33 72.72 -24.58
N LYS A 204 -22.21 73.96 -25.05
CA LYS A 204 -21.90 75.12 -24.22
C LYS A 204 -23.00 75.22 -23.17
N GLY A 205 -22.78 74.71 -21.95
CA GLY A 205 -23.77 74.93 -20.91
C GLY A 205 -23.56 74.19 -19.60
N LYS A 206 -22.89 74.89 -18.69
CA LYS A 206 -23.10 74.91 -17.23
C LYS A 206 -22.60 73.72 -16.43
N GLU A 207 -21.42 73.94 -15.82
CA GLU A 207 -21.13 73.57 -14.44
C GLU A 207 -22.40 73.68 -13.57
N ILE A 208 -22.92 72.54 -13.16
CA ILE A 208 -23.69 72.44 -11.92
C ILE A 208 -22.95 71.43 -11.06
N LEU A 209 -22.27 72.00 -10.07
CA LEU A 209 -21.81 71.36 -8.86
C LEU A 209 -23.03 70.74 -8.16
N GLU A 210 -23.16 69.42 -8.19
CA GLU A 210 -24.00 68.71 -7.22
C GLU A 210 -23.14 67.65 -6.54
N ASP A 211 -22.76 68.00 -5.31
CA ASP A 211 -22.56 67.06 -4.22
C ASP A 211 -23.69 66.03 -4.24
N ASN A 212 -23.33 64.75 -4.35
CA ASN A 212 -24.19 63.67 -3.88
C ASN A 212 -23.28 62.68 -3.16
N ASP A 213 -23.02 63.04 -1.91
CA ASP A 213 -22.69 62.10 -0.86
C ASP A 213 -23.75 60.99 -0.78
N GLU A 214 -23.24 59.78 -0.54
CA GLU A 214 -23.90 58.75 0.25
C GLU A 214 -25.15 58.07 -0.35
N VAL A 215 -24.92 57.08 -1.22
CA VAL A 215 -25.77 55.87 -1.25
C VAL A 215 -24.90 54.64 -1.02
N LYS A 216 -24.69 54.33 0.27
CA LYS A 216 -24.30 53.00 0.74
C LYS A 216 -25.44 52.02 0.45
N ASN A 217 -25.50 51.48 -0.77
CA ASN A 217 -26.36 50.33 -1.04
C ASN A 217 -25.62 49.05 -0.65
N VAL A 218 -26.04 48.51 0.49
CA VAL A 218 -25.78 47.18 1.01
C VAL A 218 -26.24 46.15 -0.03
N PHE A 219 -25.31 45.65 -0.85
CA PHE A 219 -25.52 44.43 -1.61
C PHE A 219 -25.10 43.24 -0.74
N HIS A 220 -26.08 42.62 -0.08
CA HIS A 220 -25.97 41.24 0.34
C HIS A 220 -25.88 40.36 -0.92
N GLN A 221 -24.66 40.01 -1.33
CA GLN A 221 -24.43 38.87 -2.21
C GLN A 221 -24.71 37.59 -1.42
N GLY A 222 -25.97 37.16 -1.40
CA GLY A 222 -26.30 35.75 -1.21
C GLY A 222 -25.94 34.98 -2.49
N PRO A 223 -25.36 33.77 -2.39
CA PRO A 223 -25.03 33.00 -3.58
C PRO A 223 -26.31 32.60 -4.32
N PRO A 224 -26.30 32.59 -5.67
CA PRO A 224 -27.45 32.20 -6.45
C PRO A 224 -27.76 30.72 -6.19
N ARG A 225 -28.95 30.42 -5.66
CA ARG A 225 -29.53 29.08 -5.71
C ARG A 225 -29.96 28.80 -7.15
N GLY A 226 -28.99 28.47 -7.99
CA GLY A 226 -29.18 27.97 -9.34
C GLY A 226 -29.31 26.45 -9.32
N LEU A 227 -30.54 25.98 -9.41
CA LEU A 227 -31.00 24.76 -10.09
C LEU A 227 -29.89 23.85 -10.66
N CYS A 228 -29.46 22.87 -9.87
CA CYS A 228 -28.85 21.64 -10.38
C CYS A 228 -29.95 20.56 -10.44
N GLY A 229 -30.80 20.64 -11.46
CA GLY A 229 -31.62 19.52 -11.89
C GLY A 229 -30.76 18.58 -12.72
N TRP A 230 -29.99 17.71 -12.08
CA TRP A 230 -29.42 16.56 -12.76
C TRP A 230 -30.48 15.47 -12.74
N ALA A 231 -31.00 15.20 -13.93
CA ALA A 231 -31.94 14.14 -14.19
C ALA A 231 -31.45 12.81 -13.61
N ASP A 232 -32.34 12.17 -12.85
CA ASP A 232 -32.35 10.73 -12.62
C ASP A 232 -32.09 10.02 -13.95
N ARG A 233 -30.94 9.35 -14.04
CA ARG A 233 -30.72 8.36 -15.09
C ARG A 233 -31.04 7.00 -14.48
N ASP A 234 -32.28 6.59 -14.69
CA ASP A 234 -32.76 5.23 -14.48
C ASP A 234 -31.80 4.24 -15.16
N ILE A 235 -31.02 3.50 -14.38
CA ILE A 235 -30.38 2.26 -14.83
C ILE A 235 -31.34 1.15 -14.44
N SER A 236 -32.38 0.99 -15.24
CA SER A 236 -33.20 -0.21 -15.27
C SER A 236 -32.64 -1.17 -16.32
N LYS A 237 -32.12 -2.30 -15.82
CA LYS A 237 -32.25 -3.65 -16.39
C LYS A 237 -32.07 -3.80 -17.90
N GLU A 238 -30.97 -4.45 -18.28
CA GLU A 238 -30.98 -5.42 -19.38
C GLU A 238 -30.27 -6.70 -18.92
N GLU A 239 -30.83 -7.82 -19.38
CA GLU A 239 -30.59 -9.23 -19.02
C GLU A 239 -29.18 -9.75 -19.33
#